data_AF-A0A225DT11-F1
#
_entry.id   AF-A0A225DT11-F1
#
_cell.length_a   1.000
_cell.length_b   1.000
_cell.length_c   1.000
_cell.angle_alpha   90.00
_cell.angle_beta   90.00
_cell.angle_gamma   90.00
#
_symmetry.space_group_name_H-M   'P 1'
#
loop_
_entity.id
_entity.type
_entity.pdbx_description
1 polymer ?
#
loop_
_entity_poly.entity_id
_entity_poly.type
_entity_poly.pdbx_seq_one_letter_code
_entity_poly.pdbx_strand_id
1 'polypeptide(L)'
;MIFHDEGTVSPTVYLHWSGRHVPELLDELKGRMLGRYGDVDYATARFVGICHGYIEGNLSLGVFRNKFEVSDLRDRALMTEASHGDAGVVIVDVKDFAWKAYGGYLETDPTAQLAV
;
A
#
# COMPACT_ATOMS: atom_id res chain seq x y z
N MET A 1 -3.40 -2.35 -0.10
CA MET A 1 -2.08 -1.82 -0.49
C MET A 1 -1.69 -2.44 -1.82
N ILE A 2 -1.27 -1.62 -2.77
CA ILE A 2 -0.77 -2.04 -4.09
C ILE A 2 0.50 -1.24 -4.35
N PHE A 3 1.60 -1.94 -4.67
CA PHE A 3 2.89 -1.36 -5.01
C PHE A 3 3.07 -1.38 -6.53
N HIS A 4 3.68 -0.35 -7.09
CA HIS A 4 3.95 -0.31 -8.51
C HIS A 4 5.22 0.48 -8.85
N ASP A 5 5.76 0.21 -10.03
CA ASP A 5 6.69 1.09 -10.75
C ASP A 5 6.04 1.55 -12.08
N GLU A 6 6.85 1.90 -13.09
CA GLU A 6 6.34 2.34 -14.40
C GLU A 6 5.74 1.20 -15.26
N GLY A 7 6.05 -0.07 -14.96
CA GLY A 7 5.67 -1.21 -15.80
C GLY A 7 5.09 -2.42 -15.05
N THR A 8 5.12 -2.41 -13.72
CA THR A 8 4.79 -3.56 -12.88
C THR A 8 3.82 -3.16 -11.78
N VAL A 9 2.83 -4.01 -11.53
CA VAL A 9 1.88 -3.88 -10.41
C VAL A 9 1.98 -5.11 -9.53
N SER A 10 2.12 -4.90 -8.22
CA SER A 10 2.16 -5.98 -7.25
C SER A 10 0.81 -6.67 -7.10
N PRO A 11 0.76 -7.89 -6.53
CA PRO A 11 -0.45 -8.40 -5.89
C PRO A 11 -0.97 -7.40 -4.83
N THR A 12 -2.25 -7.51 -4.50
CA THR A 12 -2.83 -6.70 -3.43
C THR A 12 -2.41 -7.27 -2.09
N VAL A 13 -1.80 -6.44 -1.24
CA VAL A 13 -1.61 -6.73 0.18
C VAL A 13 -2.79 -6.13 0.96
N TYR A 14 -3.54 -6.98 1.64
CA TYR A 14 -4.70 -6.65 2.44
C TYR A 14 -4.34 -6.62 3.92
N LEU A 15 -4.86 -5.64 4.64
CA LEU A 15 -4.70 -5.51 6.08
C LEU A 15 -6.04 -5.19 6.74
N HIS A 16 -6.40 -5.92 7.80
CA HIS A 16 -7.64 -5.76 8.56
C HIS A 16 -7.34 -5.25 9.99
N TRP A 17 -7.11 -3.94 10.10
CA TRP A 17 -6.73 -3.25 11.35
C TRP A 17 -6.90 -1.74 11.19
N SER A 18 -6.53 -0.97 12.23
CA SER A 18 -6.55 0.49 12.22
C SER A 18 -5.57 1.04 11.17
N GLY A 19 -6.06 1.21 9.93
CA GLY A 19 -5.26 1.69 8.80
C GLY A 19 -4.63 3.07 9.00
N ARG A 20 -4.93 3.79 10.09
CA ARG A 20 -4.14 4.93 10.57
C ARG A 20 -2.64 4.63 10.75
N HIS A 21 -2.25 3.36 10.92
CA HIS A 21 -0.85 2.95 11.03
C HIS A 21 -0.15 2.78 9.68
N VAL A 22 -0.89 2.79 8.56
CA VAL A 22 -0.31 2.61 7.22
C VAL A 22 0.83 3.60 6.93
N PRO A 23 0.72 4.91 7.23
CA PRO A 23 1.82 5.84 7.02
C PRO A 23 3.12 5.42 7.74
N GLU A 24 3.04 5.02 9.01
CA GLU A 24 4.20 4.62 9.83
C GLU A 24 4.89 3.37 9.24
N LEU A 25 4.12 2.43 8.71
CA LEU A 25 4.65 1.20 8.10
C LEU A 25 5.26 1.46 6.73
N LEU A 26 4.73 2.43 5.98
CA LEU A 26 5.31 2.86 4.71
C LEU A 26 6.62 3.62 4.93
N ASP A 27 6.73 4.40 6.01
CA ASP A 27 8.00 5.02 6.42
C ASP A 27 9.04 3.96 6.80
N GLU A 28 8.65 2.94 7.56
CA GLU A 28 9.52 1.82 7.87
C GLU A 28 9.97 1.08 6.60
N LEU A 29 9.03 0.83 5.68
CA LEU A 29 9.34 0.20 4.38
C LEU A 29 10.35 1.04 3.58
N LYS A 30 10.12 2.35 3.46
CA LYS A 30 11.00 3.31 2.79
C LYS A 30 12.41 3.25 3.38
N GLY A 31 12.53 3.20 4.71
CA GLY A 31 13.80 3.01 5.40
C GLY A 31 14.49 1.67 5.08
N ARG A 32 13.75 0.56 5.09
CA ARG A 32 14.28 -0.78 4.78
C ARG A 32 14.69 -0.94 3.31
N MET A 33 14.10 -0.15 2.42
CA MET A 33 14.33 -0.18 0.97
C MET A 33 15.31 0.91 0.49
N LEU A 34 15.96 1.64 1.40
CA LEU A 34 16.91 2.69 1.06
C LEU A 34 18.02 2.16 0.13
N GLY A 35 18.18 2.80 -1.03
CA GLY A 35 19.13 2.37 -2.07
C GLY A 35 18.64 1.24 -2.99
N ARG A 36 17.41 0.73 -2.80
CA ARG A 36 16.75 -0.27 -3.65
C ARG A 36 15.39 0.26 -4.12
N TYR A 37 15.44 1.28 -4.96
CA TYR A 37 14.25 1.90 -5.56
C TYR A 37 13.79 1.11 -6.79
N GLY A 38 12.49 1.13 -7.08
CA GLY A 38 11.93 0.48 -8.27
C GLY A 38 11.68 -1.03 -8.14
N ASP A 39 12.03 -1.67 -7.01
CA ASP A 39 11.91 -3.12 -6.84
C ASP A 39 10.55 -3.49 -6.22
N VAL A 40 9.52 -3.64 -7.07
CA VAL A 40 8.12 -3.90 -6.67
C VAL A 40 7.98 -5.20 -5.87
N ASP A 41 8.67 -6.26 -6.31
CA ASP A 41 8.58 -7.57 -5.66
C ASP A 41 9.22 -7.53 -4.26
N TYR A 42 10.41 -6.92 -4.12
CA TYR A 42 11.02 -6.75 -2.81
C TYR A 42 10.22 -5.81 -1.91
N ALA A 43 9.71 -4.69 -2.42
CA ALA A 43 8.89 -3.77 -1.63
C ALA A 43 7.66 -4.49 -1.07
N THR A 44 6.98 -5.25 -1.91
CA THR A 44 5.81 -6.06 -1.52
C THR A 44 6.18 -7.09 -0.45
N ALA A 45 7.24 -7.87 -0.67
CA ALA A 45 7.70 -8.89 0.27
C ALA A 45 8.13 -8.29 1.62
N ARG A 46 8.84 -7.15 1.59
CA ARG A 46 9.27 -6.44 2.79
C ARG A 46 8.09 -5.87 3.56
N PHE A 47 7.11 -5.29 2.89
CA PHE A 47 5.91 -4.78 3.53
C PHE A 47 5.10 -5.88 4.21
N VAL A 48 4.92 -7.03 3.54
CA VAL A 48 4.29 -8.23 4.15
C VAL A 48 5.06 -8.65 5.40
N GLY A 49 6.40 -8.67 5.35
CA GLY A 49 7.24 -8.99 6.50
C GLY A 49 7.14 -7.98 7.65
N ILE A 50 7.04 -6.68 7.35
CA ILE A 50 6.75 -5.63 8.34
C ILE A 50 5.40 -5.94 8.98
N CYS A 51 4.33 -6.07 8.19
CA CYS A 51 2.99 -6.30 8.70
C CYS A 51 2.91 -7.56 9.59
N HIS A 52 3.60 -8.63 9.23
CA HIS A 52 3.70 -9.83 10.06
C HIS A 52 4.31 -9.59 11.45
N GLY A 53 5.19 -8.60 11.60
CA GLY A 53 5.76 -8.20 12.89
C GLY A 53 4.81 -7.39 13.77
N TYR A 54 3.71 -6.87 13.22
CA TYR A 54 2.74 -6.00 13.91
C TYR A 54 1.40 -6.70 14.18
N ILE A 55 1.23 -7.93 13.73
CA ILE A 55 0.01 -8.72 13.96
C ILE A 55 0.33 -9.93 14.84
N GLU A 56 -0.61 -10.28 15.72
CA GLU A 56 -0.57 -11.54 16.45
C GLU A 56 -1.52 -12.55 15.81
N GLY A 57 -1.13 -13.82 15.82
CA GLY A 57 -1.96 -14.90 15.28
C GLY A 57 -1.99 -14.95 13.75
N ASN A 58 -3.12 -15.38 13.19
CA ASN A 58 -3.26 -15.72 11.77
C ASN A 58 -4.38 -14.94 11.05
N LEU A 59 -4.89 -13.87 11.67
CA LEU A 59 -5.90 -12.99 11.09
C LEU A 59 -5.25 -11.70 10.59
N SER A 60 -6.03 -10.90 9.85
CA SER A 60 -5.72 -9.51 9.53
C SER A 60 -4.64 -9.17 8.52
N LEU A 61 -4.01 -10.16 7.88
CA LEU A 61 -3.11 -9.95 6.74
C LEU A 61 -3.43 -10.96 5.64
N GLY A 62 -3.47 -10.49 4.40
CA GLY A 62 -3.69 -11.35 3.23
C GLY A 62 -2.96 -10.82 2.01
N VAL A 63 -2.68 -11.71 1.05
CA VAL A 63 -2.14 -11.36 -0.26
C VAL A 63 -2.94 -12.09 -1.32
N PHE A 64 -3.41 -11.37 -2.32
CA PHE A 64 -4.14 -11.96 -3.44
C PHE A 64 -3.83 -11.27 -4.76
N ARG A 65 -3.96 -12.03 -5.85
CA ARG A 65 -3.77 -11.52 -7.20
C ARG A 65 -4.86 -10.51 -7.53
N ASN A 66 -4.47 -9.37 -8.10
CA ASN A 66 -5.37 -8.43 -8.77
C ASN A 66 -5.12 -8.47 -10.29
N LYS A 67 -5.90 -7.67 -11.03
CA LYS A 67 -5.82 -7.57 -12.50
C LYS A 67 -5.55 -6.13 -12.95
N PHE A 68 -5.01 -5.30 -12.06
CA PHE A 68 -4.80 -3.90 -12.36
C PHE A 68 -3.53 -3.72 -13.16
N GLU A 69 -3.62 -2.85 -14.16
CA GLU A 69 -2.47 -2.31 -14.87
C GLU A 69 -2.06 -0.97 -14.24
N VAL A 70 -0.86 -0.48 -14.55
CA VAL A 70 -0.35 0.80 -14.01
C VAL A 70 -1.30 1.97 -14.31
N SER A 71 -1.98 1.95 -15.46
CA SER A 71 -2.98 2.96 -15.83
C SER A 71 -4.19 2.97 -14.91
N ASP A 72 -4.60 1.80 -14.42
CA ASP A 72 -5.80 1.61 -13.60
C ASP A 72 -5.63 2.22 -12.21
N LEU A 73 -4.40 2.22 -11.69
CA LEU A 73 -4.07 2.73 -10.36
C LEU A 73 -4.32 4.24 -10.21
N ARG A 74 -4.47 4.96 -11.33
CA ARG A 74 -4.79 6.39 -11.36
C ARG A 74 -6.30 6.66 -11.49
N ASP A 75 -7.10 5.66 -11.86
CA ASP A 75 -8.55 5.80 -11.95
C ASP A 75 -9.15 5.81 -10.54
N ARG A 76 -9.57 7.00 -10.12
CA ARG A 76 -10.17 7.21 -8.79
C ARG A 76 -11.44 6.38 -8.60
N ALA A 77 -12.30 6.27 -9.61
CA ALA A 77 -13.57 5.56 -9.48
C ALA A 77 -13.31 4.06 -9.31
N LEU A 78 -12.44 3.50 -10.16
CA LEU A 78 -12.05 2.10 -10.09
C LEU A 78 -11.36 1.74 -8.77
N MET A 79 -10.40 2.56 -8.32
CA MET A 79 -9.71 2.33 -7.03
C MET A 79 -10.65 2.50 -5.83
N THR A 80 -11.62 3.42 -5.91
CA THR A 80 -12.67 3.54 -4.88
C THR A 80 -13.55 2.31 -4.82
N GLU A 81 -13.93 1.72 -5.96
CA GLU A 81 -14.71 0.48 -6.01
C GLU A 81 -13.91 -0.75 -5.52
N ALA A 82 -12.60 -0.78 -5.77
CA ALA A 82 -11.70 -1.82 -5.27
C ALA A 82 -11.42 -1.73 -3.76
N SER A 83 -11.73 -0.60 -3.13
CA SER A 83 -11.59 -0.38 -1.69
C SER A 83 -12.53 -1.32 -0.91
N HIS A 84 -12.02 -1.89 0.17
CA HIS A 84 -12.84 -2.65 1.13
C HIS A 84 -13.42 -1.74 2.24
N GLY A 85 -13.37 -0.42 2.05
CA GLY A 85 -13.76 0.59 3.04
C GLY A 85 -12.67 0.86 4.08
N ASP A 86 -13.09 1.42 5.22
CA ASP A 86 -12.21 1.84 6.32
C ASP A 86 -11.11 2.81 5.83
N ALA A 87 -9.85 2.37 5.85
CA ALA A 87 -8.70 3.16 5.43
C ALA A 87 -8.64 3.41 3.91
N GLY A 88 -9.31 2.58 3.11
CA GLY A 88 -9.29 2.68 1.65
C GLY A 88 -8.28 1.73 1.00
N VAL A 89 -8.08 1.88 -0.31
CA VAL A 89 -6.95 1.29 -1.04
C VAL A 89 -5.82 2.29 -1.12
N VAL A 90 -4.63 1.87 -0.70
CA VAL A 90 -3.41 2.67 -0.78
C VAL A 90 -2.54 2.17 -1.93
N ILE A 91 -2.16 3.08 -2.80
CA ILE A 91 -1.31 2.88 -3.98
C ILE A 91 0.05 3.51 -3.69
N VAL A 92 1.14 2.76 -3.86
CA VAL A 92 2.51 3.19 -3.54
C VAL A 92 3.40 3.07 -4.75
N ASP A 93 4.05 4.16 -5.12
CA ASP A 93 5.13 4.18 -6.10
C ASP A 93 6.45 3.78 -5.43
N VAL A 94 7.07 2.68 -5.84
CA VAL A 94 8.31 2.18 -5.21
C VAL A 94 9.57 2.92 -5.65
N LYS A 95 9.45 3.92 -6.54
CA LYS A 95 10.56 4.81 -6.93
C LYS A 95 11.00 5.70 -5.77
N ASP A 96 10.04 6.21 -5.00
CA ASP A 96 10.27 7.14 -3.89
C ASP A 96 9.40 6.85 -2.65
N PHE A 97 8.55 5.82 -2.71
CA PHE A 97 7.56 5.45 -1.69
C PHE A 97 6.48 6.49 -1.49
N ALA A 98 6.29 7.41 -2.45
CA ALA A 98 5.11 8.27 -2.48
C ALA A 98 3.85 7.41 -2.62
N TRP A 99 2.78 7.84 -1.96
CA TRP A 99 1.56 7.04 -1.94
C TRP A 99 0.30 7.90 -1.94
N LYS A 100 -0.80 7.27 -2.35
CA LYS A 100 -2.13 7.87 -2.38
C LYS A 100 -3.20 6.86 -1.98
N ALA A 101 -4.18 7.32 -1.22
CA ALA A 101 -5.33 6.52 -0.81
C ALA A 101 -6.59 6.86 -1.62
N TYR A 102 -7.48 5.88 -1.77
CA TYR A 102 -8.79 6.01 -2.43
C TYR A 102 -9.88 5.28 -1.64
N GLY A 103 -11.08 5.86 -1.55
CA GLY A 103 -12.28 5.18 -1.06
C GLY A 103 -12.31 4.87 0.44
N GLY A 104 -11.59 5.63 1.26
CA GLY A 104 -11.54 5.46 2.72
C GLY A 104 -11.00 6.70 3.44
N TYR A 105 -10.93 6.68 4.76
CA TYR A 105 -10.59 7.88 5.54
C TYR A 105 -9.18 8.42 5.27
N LEU A 106 -8.22 7.59 4.85
CA LEU A 106 -6.88 8.05 4.48
C LEU A 106 -6.89 8.91 3.20
N GLU A 107 -7.92 8.81 2.35
CA GLU A 107 -8.08 9.72 1.21
C GLU A 107 -8.43 11.13 1.70
N THR A 108 -9.23 11.22 2.76
CA THR A 108 -9.79 12.46 3.29
C THR A 108 -8.98 13.10 4.42
N ASP A 109 -8.02 12.38 5.00
CA ASP A 109 -7.18 12.87 6.09
C ASP A 109 -5.95 13.61 5.54
N PRO A 110 -5.89 14.95 5.65
CA PRO A 110 -4.77 15.73 5.12
C PRO A 110 -3.44 15.45 5.84
N THR A 111 -3.49 14.94 7.07
CA THR A 111 -2.28 14.68 7.87
C THR A 111 -1.59 13.38 7.50
N ALA A 112 -2.35 12.41 6.97
CA ALA A 112 -1.81 11.12 6.56
C ALA A 112 -0.94 11.23 5.30
N GLN A 113 -1.27 12.12 4.35
CA GLN A 113 -0.59 12.23 3.05
C GLN A 113 0.64 13.17 3.05
N LEU A 114 0.93 13.85 4.16
CA LEU A 114 2.02 14.83 4.29
C LEU A 114 3.29 14.28 4.98
N ALA A 115 3.25 13.04 5.48
CA ALA A 115 4.44 12.34 5.96
C ALA A 115 5.20 11.75 4.75
N VAL A 116 5.95 12.59 4.02
CA VAL A 116 6.78 12.21 2.87
C VAL A 116 8.18 12.77 3.01
#